data_AF-A0A1C6YY19-F1
#
_entry.id   AF-A0A1C6YY19-F1
#
_cell.length_a   1.000
_cell.length_b   1.000
_cell.length_c   1.000
_cell.angle_alpha   90.00
_cell.angle_beta   90.00
_cell.angle_gamma   90.00
#
_symmetry.space_group_name_H-M   'P 1'
#
loop_
_entity.id
_entity.type
_entity.pdbx_description
1 polymer ?
#
loop_
_entity_poly.entity_id
_entity_poly.type
_entity_poly.pdbx_seq_one_letter_code
_entity_poly.pdbx_strand_id
1 'polypeptide(L)'
;MTMTTNLLTKDNVQYSCTLPLSGQEIFMRNITYSAARATLASVMDQTIQDCTPILITRQNGEDCVLMSSKEYSSLMETAYLMRSPANAEHLLKSLAQASAKALEKKVLDE
;
A
#
# COMPACT_ATOMS: atom_id res chain seq x y z
N MET A 1 2.37 -22.26 5.95
CA MET A 1 1.51 -23.34 6.46
C MET A 1 0.10 -22.78 6.53
N THR A 2 -0.77 -23.29 5.65
CA THR A 2 -2.23 -23.05 5.56
C THR A 2 -2.73 -21.60 5.52
N MET A 3 -2.92 -21.07 4.30
CA MET A 3 -3.82 -19.94 4.05
C MET A 3 -5.19 -20.53 3.71
N THR A 4 -6.14 -20.44 4.63
CA THR A 4 -7.53 -20.84 4.40
C THR A 4 -8.29 -19.65 3.82
N THR A 5 -8.52 -19.66 2.52
CA THR A 5 -9.50 -18.79 1.86
C THR A 5 -10.89 -19.36 2.09
N ASN A 6 -11.73 -18.65 2.85
CA ASN A 6 -13.17 -18.85 2.81
C ASN A 6 -13.82 -17.64 2.13
N LEU A 7 -14.20 -17.88 0.88
CA LEU A 7 -15.12 -17.07 0.09
C LEU A 7 -16.51 -17.17 0.74
N LEU A 8 -17.18 -16.05 1.01
CA LEU A 8 -18.63 -15.93 0.98
C LEU A 8 -19.02 -14.45 1.03
N THR A 9 -19.34 -13.88 -0.14
CA THR A 9 -20.64 -13.24 -0.41
C THR A 9 -20.77 -12.99 -1.91
N LYS A 10 -21.89 -13.43 -2.50
CA LYS A 10 -22.45 -12.73 -3.66
C LYS A 10 -22.70 -11.29 -3.19
N ASP A 11 -22.51 -10.30 -4.06
CA ASP A 11 -22.75 -8.86 -3.78
C ASP A 11 -21.55 -8.06 -3.22
N ASN A 12 -20.60 -7.71 -4.09
CA ASN A 12 -19.69 -6.57 -3.87
C ASN A 12 -18.69 -6.76 -2.71
N VAL A 13 -17.80 -7.75 -2.82
CA VAL A 13 -16.89 -8.14 -1.73
C VAL A 13 -15.54 -7.42 -1.78
N GLN A 14 -15.22 -6.76 -0.67
CA GLN A 14 -13.91 -6.23 -0.28
C GLN A 14 -12.88 -7.36 -0.19
N TYR A 15 -11.76 -7.23 -0.89
CA TYR A 15 -10.62 -8.11 -0.69
C TYR A 15 -9.65 -7.43 0.28
N SER A 16 -9.42 -8.02 1.45
CA SER A 16 -8.31 -7.64 2.33
C SER A 16 -7.07 -8.41 1.89
N CYS A 17 -6.00 -7.69 1.52
CA CYS A 17 -4.70 -8.29 1.39
C CYS A 17 -3.88 -7.87 2.60
N THR A 18 -3.69 -8.80 3.54
CA THR A 18 -2.83 -8.56 4.71
C THR A 18 -1.40 -8.88 4.30
N LEU A 19 -0.60 -7.85 4.00
CA LEU A 19 0.84 -8.01 3.89
C LEU A 19 1.44 -8.14 5.31
N PRO A 20 2.42 -9.03 5.53
CA PRO A 20 3.01 -9.28 6.85
C PRO A 20 3.96 -8.16 7.31
N LEU A 21 3.83 -6.95 6.74
CA LEU A 21 4.50 -5.75 7.21
C LEU A 21 3.52 -5.02 8.14
N SER A 22 3.74 -5.22 9.45
CA SER A 22 3.17 -4.42 10.56
C SER A 22 1.64 -4.38 10.72
N GLY A 23 0.92 -5.46 10.48
CA GLY A 23 -0.46 -5.63 10.99
C GLY A 23 -1.48 -4.58 10.49
N GLN A 24 -1.17 -3.87 9.41
CA GLN A 24 -2.08 -2.91 8.80
C GLN A 24 -2.84 -3.63 7.69
N GLU A 25 -4.14 -3.83 7.86
CA GLU A 25 -4.98 -4.32 6.78
C GLU A 25 -5.05 -3.25 5.69
N ILE A 26 -4.51 -3.54 4.52
CA ILE A 26 -4.73 -2.72 3.34
C ILE A 26 -6.09 -3.12 2.79
N PHE A 27 -7.08 -2.28 3.06
CA PHE A 27 -8.39 -2.45 2.48
C PHE A 27 -8.34 -2.09 0.98
N MET A 28 -8.60 -3.04 0.08
CA MET A 28 -8.58 -2.80 -1.36
C MET A 28 -9.98 -2.87 -1.97
N ARG A 29 -10.40 -1.78 -2.62
CA ARG A 29 -11.67 -1.72 -3.37
C ARG A 29 -11.48 -2.43 -4.71
N ASN A 30 -12.43 -3.28 -5.11
CA ASN A 30 -12.42 -3.96 -6.41
C ASN A 30 -13.53 -3.39 -7.30
N ILE A 31 -13.21 -3.12 -8.56
CA ILE A 31 -14.16 -2.73 -9.61
C ILE A 31 -13.88 -3.50 -10.89
N THR A 32 -14.92 -3.75 -11.69
CA THR A 32 -14.74 -4.35 -13.01
C THR A 32 -14.20 -3.32 -14.00
N TYR A 33 -13.51 -3.78 -15.04
CA TYR A 33 -13.04 -2.94 -16.13
C TYR A 33 -14.15 -2.10 -16.77
N SER A 34 -15.34 -2.68 -16.96
CA SER A 34 -16.47 -1.96 -17.54
C SER A 34 -16.94 -0.81 -16.64
N ALA A 35 -16.96 -1.01 -15.32
CA ALA A 35 -17.29 0.05 -14.36
C ALA A 35 -16.20 1.12 -14.33
N ALA A 36 -14.93 0.71 -14.24
CA ALA A 36 -13.78 1.62 -14.26
C ALA A 36 -13.76 2.49 -15.53
N ARG A 37 -14.06 1.91 -16.69
CA ARG A 37 -14.11 2.61 -17.97
C ARG A 37 -15.23 3.65 -18.00
N ALA A 38 -16.40 3.35 -17.44
CA ALA A 38 -17.54 4.27 -17.44
C ALA A 38 -17.32 5.47 -16.52
N THR A 39 -16.58 5.30 -15.41
CA THR A 39 -16.43 6.34 -14.37
C THR A 39 -14.97 6.60 -14.01
N LEU A 40 -14.04 6.54 -14.98
CA LEU A 40 -12.60 6.55 -14.71
C LEU A 40 -12.13 7.79 -13.94
N ALA A 41 -12.62 8.99 -14.29
CA ALA A 41 -12.24 10.23 -13.63
C ALA A 41 -12.57 10.18 -12.12
N SER A 42 -13.81 9.80 -11.77
CA SER A 42 -14.23 9.69 -10.37
C SER A 42 -13.44 8.62 -9.62
N VAL A 43 -13.11 7.51 -10.27
CA VAL A 43 -12.29 6.44 -9.67
C VAL A 43 -10.87 6.94 -9.37
N MET A 44 -10.28 7.74 -10.25
CA MET A 44 -8.97 8.37 -10.02
C MET A 44 -9.02 9.37 -8.86
N ASP A 45 -10.04 10.23 -8.81
CA ASP A 45 -10.21 11.21 -7.73
C ASP A 45 -10.37 10.52 -6.38
N GLN A 46 -11.18 9.46 -6.31
CA GLN A 46 -11.35 8.65 -5.11
C GLN A 46 -10.04 7.99 -4.67
N THR A 47 -9.26 7.44 -5.62
CA THR A 47 -7.97 6.81 -5.33
C THR A 47 -6.98 7.81 -4.69
N ILE A 48 -6.99 9.06 -5.17
CA ILE A 48 -6.13 10.13 -4.64
C ILE A 48 -6.63 10.56 -3.25
N GLN A 49 -7.93 10.74 -3.08
CA GLN A 49 -8.52 11.23 -1.84
C GLN A 49 -8.43 10.21 -0.70
N ASP A 50 -8.70 8.93 -1.01
CA ASP A 50 -8.68 7.85 -0.01
C ASP A 50 -7.25 7.33 0.25
N CYS A 51 -6.25 7.75 -0.54
CA CYS A 51 -4.88 7.19 -0.55
C CYS A 51 -4.87 5.65 -0.56
N THR A 52 -5.87 5.04 -1.19
CA THR A 52 -6.10 3.59 -1.12
C THR A 52 -6.09 3.01 -2.53
N PRO A 53 -5.34 1.92 -2.78
CA PRO A 53 -5.31 1.30 -4.11
C PRO A 53 -6.65 0.65 -4.48
N ILE A 54 -6.96 0.66 -5.77
CA ILE A 54 -8.17 0.04 -6.35
C ILE A 54 -7.75 -1.06 -7.32
N LEU A 55 -8.29 -2.27 -7.14
CA LEU A 55 -8.13 -3.37 -8.07
C LEU A 55 -9.15 -3.27 -9.21
N ILE A 56 -8.68 -3.28 -10.44
CA ILE A 56 -9.50 -3.30 -11.65
C ILE A 56 -9.42 -4.70 -12.25
N THR A 57 -10.54 -5.43 -12.22
CA THR A 57 -10.63 -6.80 -12.72
C THR A 57 -11.11 -6.87 -14.16
N ARG A 58 -10.52 -7.78 -14.96
CA ARG A 58 -10.90 -8.01 -16.37
C ARG A 58 -11.46 -9.41 -16.56
N GLN A 59 -12.54 -9.54 -17.32
CA GLN A 59 -13.14 -10.86 -17.61
C GLN A 59 -12.20 -11.75 -18.45
N ASN A 60 -11.46 -11.15 -19.38
CA ASN A 60 -10.58 -11.85 -20.32
C ASN A 60 -9.16 -11.26 -20.30
N GLY A 61 -8.51 -11.22 -19.14
CA GLY A 61 -7.13 -10.73 -19.03
C GLY A 61 -6.64 -10.66 -17.59
N GLU A 62 -5.46 -10.06 -17.42
CA GLU A 62 -4.87 -9.82 -16.11
C GLU A 62 -5.50 -8.59 -15.43
N ASP A 63 -5.55 -8.65 -14.10
CA ASP A 63 -6.02 -7.54 -13.27
C ASP A 63 -4.95 -6.45 -13.15
N CYS A 64 -5.39 -5.23 -12.88
CA CYS A 64 -4.49 -4.08 -12.71
C CYS A 64 -4.83 -3.35 -11.41
N VAL A 65 -3.81 -2.79 -10.75
CA VAL A 65 -4.01 -1.92 -9.58
C VAL A 65 -3.87 -0.47 -10.02
N LEU A 66 -4.85 0.35 -9.64
CA LEU A 66 -4.79 1.80 -9.74
C LEU A 66 -4.39 2.37 -8.39
N MET A 67 -3.40 3.27 -8.38
CA MET A 67 -2.96 4.01 -7.19
C MET A 67 -2.58 5.43 -7.59
N SER A 68 -2.56 6.34 -6.61
CA SER A 68 -2.08 7.70 -6.86
C SER A 68 -0.59 7.69 -7.19
N SER A 69 -0.15 8.64 -8.01
CA SER A 69 1.27 8.79 -8.35
C SER A 69 2.14 9.03 -7.11
N LYS A 70 1.62 9.78 -6.12
CA LYS A 70 2.32 10.05 -4.87
C LYS A 70 2.53 8.77 -4.03
N GLU A 71 1.50 7.96 -3.89
CA GLU A 71 1.58 6.69 -3.17
C GLU A 71 2.54 5.72 -3.86
N TYR A 72 2.49 5.65 -5.20
CA TYR A 72 3.44 4.85 -5.97
C TYR A 72 4.90 5.27 -5.73
N SER A 73 5.19 6.58 -5.81
CA SER A 73 6.54 7.10 -5.55
C SER A 73 7.00 6.79 -4.12
N SER A 74 6.14 6.99 -3.12
CA SER A 74 6.46 6.68 -1.72
C SER A 74 6.74 5.19 -1.50
N LEU A 75 5.97 4.32 -2.16
CA LEU A 75 6.20 2.87 -2.13
C LEU A 75 7.55 2.51 -2.77
N MET A 76 7.88 3.12 -3.92
CA MET A 76 9.14 2.86 -4.62
C MET A 76 10.34 3.38 -3.84
N GLU A 77 10.25 4.55 -3.21
CA GLU A 77 11.27 5.09 -2.33
C GLU A 77 11.50 4.17 -1.12
N THR A 78 10.42 3.72 -0.48
CA THR A 78 10.50 2.79 0.65
C THR A 78 11.13 1.47 0.22
N ALA A 79 10.69 0.90 -0.90
CA ALA A 79 11.26 -0.32 -1.46
C ALA A 79 12.76 -0.16 -1.78
N TYR A 80 13.15 1.01 -2.29
CA TYR A 80 14.55 1.34 -2.56
C TYR A 80 15.38 1.40 -1.27
N LEU A 81 14.91 2.12 -0.25
CA LEU A 81 15.57 2.22 1.06
C LEU A 81 15.71 0.84 1.73
N MET A 82 14.67 0.01 1.61
CA MET A 82 14.63 -1.31 2.25
C MET A 82 15.37 -2.40 1.47
N ARG A 83 15.82 -2.13 0.24
CA ARG A 83 16.46 -3.13 -0.64
C ARG A 83 17.78 -3.70 -0.08
N SER A 84 18.55 -2.89 0.64
CA SER A 84 19.79 -3.35 1.28
C SER A 84 19.51 -3.77 2.72
N PRO A 85 19.78 -5.03 3.10
CA PRO A 85 19.53 -5.50 4.47
C PRO A 85 20.23 -4.66 5.54
N ALA A 86 21.48 -4.24 5.28
CA ALA A 86 22.23 -3.39 6.21
C ALA A 86 21.61 -2.00 6.36
N ASN A 87 21.07 -1.44 5.28
CA ASN A 87 20.39 -0.14 5.34
C ASN A 87 19.03 -0.24 6.04
N ALA A 88 18.27 -1.30 5.75
CA ALA A 88 17.00 -1.58 6.41
C ALA A 88 17.16 -1.73 7.93
N GLU A 89 18.15 -2.50 8.38
CA GLU A 89 18.45 -2.66 9.82
C GLU A 89 18.81 -1.33 10.48
N HIS A 90 19.66 -0.53 9.83
CA HIS A 90 20.04 0.78 10.34
C HIS A 90 18.82 1.71 10.48
N LEU A 91 17.97 1.79 9.44
CA LEU A 91 16.76 2.60 9.47
C LEU A 91 15.77 2.16 10.54
N LEU A 92 15.56 0.84 10.69
CA LEU A 92 14.69 0.29 11.74
C LEU A 92 15.23 0.61 13.14
N LYS A 93 16.55 0.53 13.34
CA LYS A 93 17.19 0.91 14.60
C LYS A 93 17.04 2.41 14.89
N SER A 94 17.24 3.28 13.89
CA SER A 94 17.01 4.72 14.04
C SER A 94 15.55 5.05 14.37
N LEU A 95 14.59 4.32 13.79
CA LEU A 95 13.17 4.48 14.07
C LEU A 95 12.82 4.05 15.51
N ALA A 96 13.42 2.95 15.99
CA ALA A 96 13.30 2.52 17.39
C ALA A 96 13.90 3.53 18.38
N GLN A 97 15.05 4.11 18.07
CA GLN A 97 15.68 5.15 18.89
C GLN A 97 14.85 6.45 18.92
N ALA A 98 14.31 6.86 17.76
CA ALA A 98 13.47 8.04 17.65
C ALA A 98 12.15 7.89 18.43
N SER A 99 11.50 6.73 18.34
CA SER A 99 10.27 6.43 19.09
C SER A 99 10.52 6.34 20.60
N ALA A 100 11.71 5.92 21.03
CA ALA A 100 12.12 5.86 22.43
C ALA A 100 12.54 7.23 23.04
N LYS A 101 12.39 8.36 22.33
CA LYS A 101 12.77 9.73 22.75
C LYS A 101 14.27 9.98 23.01
N ALA A 102 15.16 9.04 22.69
CA ALA A 102 16.61 9.21 22.85
C ALA A 102 17.24 9.99 21.68
N LEU A 103 16.66 11.13 21.30
CA LEU A 103 17.23 12.00 20.26
C LEU A 103 18.21 12.98 20.90
N GLU A 104 19.50 12.67 20.83
CA GLU A 104 20.53 13.68 21.02
C GLU A 104 20.47 14.65 19.83
N LYS A 105 19.93 15.85 20.07
CA LYS A 105 20.04 16.96 19.11
C LYS A 105 21.50 17.39 19.05
N LYS A 106 22.22 16.89 18.05
CA LYS A 106 23.49 17.49 17.66
C LYS A 106 23.18 18.73 16.83
N VAL A 107 23.45 19.91 17.37
CA VAL A 107 23.45 21.15 16.59
C VAL A 107 24.56 20.99 15.55
N LEU A 108 24.21 21.17 14.28
CA LEU A 108 25.19 21.22 13.21
C LEU A 108 25.87 22.59 13.32
N ASP A 109 27.16 22.58 13.66
CA ASP A 109 27.99 23.78 13.56
C ASP A 109 28.13 24.09 12.05
N GLU A 110 27.78 25.32 11.66
CA GLU A 110 27.95 25.84 10.29
C GLU A 110 29.42 25.97 9.88
#